data_AF-A0A137QCU6-F1
#
_entry.id   AF-A0A137QCU6-F1
#
_cell.length_a   1.000
_cell.length_b   1.000
_cell.length_c   1.000
_cell.angle_alpha   90.00
_cell.angle_beta   90.00
_cell.angle_gamma   90.00
#
_symmetry.space_group_name_H-M   'P 1'
#
loop_
_entity.id
_entity.type
_entity.pdbx_description
1 polymer ?
#
loop_
_entity_poly.entity_id
_entity_poly.type
_entity_poly.pdbx_seq_one_letter_code
_entity_poly.pdbx_strand_id
1 'polypeptide(L)' 'EPDIRPGSLVFLSMKNLNMPKDRARKLCPKFIGPYKVIESNSETSNYKLDLPQALIN' A
#
# COMPACT_ATOMS: atom_id res chain seq x y z
N GLU A 1 -0.05 18.28 -3.43
CA GLU A 1 -0.02 16.89 -2.90
C GLU A 1 1.26 16.62 -2.12
N PRO A 2 1.36 15.52 -1.34
CA PRO A 2 2.64 15.05 -0.82
C PRO A 2 3.61 14.71 -1.98
N ASP A 3 4.85 15.23 -1.90
CA ASP A 3 5.94 14.92 -2.85
C ASP A 3 6.54 13.54 -2.50
N ILE A 4 5.91 12.48 -3.01
CA ILE A 4 6.35 11.09 -2.80
C ILE A 4 7.24 10.69 -3.96
N ARG A 5 8.54 10.54 -3.68
CA ARG A 5 9.55 10.22 -4.68
C ARG A 5 9.84 8.71 -4.72
N PRO A 6 10.34 8.18 -5.85
CA PRO A 6 10.90 6.84 -5.89
C PRO A 6 11.96 6.66 -4.80
N GLY A 7 11.89 5.56 -4.07
CA GLY A 7 12.75 5.28 -2.91
C GLY A 7 12.17 5.70 -1.56
N SER A 8 11.10 6.51 -1.52
CA SER A 8 10.38 6.81 -0.28
C SER A 8 9.72 5.55 0.30
N LEU A 9 9.64 5.49 1.62
CA LEU A 9 8.89 4.47 2.36
C LEU A 9 7.50 5.00 2.70
N VAL A 10 6.45 4.28 2.31
CA VAL A 10 5.06 4.71 2.49
C VAL A 10 4.22 3.60 3.09
N PHE A 11 3.21 3.97 3.87
CA PHE A 11 2.24 3.04 4.41
C PHE A 11 1.08 2.82 3.44
N LEU A 12 0.71 1.56 3.20
CA LEU A 12 -0.42 1.21 2.34
C LEU A 12 -1.71 1.08 3.17
N SER A 13 -2.78 1.75 2.73
CA SER A 13 -4.10 1.63 3.34
C SER A 13 -4.74 0.27 3.01
N MET A 14 -5.25 -0.42 4.03
CA MET A 14 -5.98 -1.68 3.85
C MET A 14 -7.44 -1.49 3.41
N LYS A 15 -7.89 -0.27 3.09
CA LYS A 15 -9.29 0.02 2.75
C LYS A 15 -9.78 -0.75 1.52
N ASN A 16 -8.95 -0.85 0.49
CA ASN A 16 -9.31 -1.50 -0.78
C ASN A 16 -8.62 -2.86 -0.98
N LEU A 17 -7.93 -3.36 0.04
CA LEU A 17 -7.24 -4.65 -0.04
C LEU A 17 -8.21 -5.79 0.29
N ASN A 18 -8.08 -6.89 -0.45
CA ASN A 18 -8.83 -8.11 -0.17
C ASN A 18 -8.29 -8.73 1.13
N MET A 19 -9.15 -8.88 2.13
CA MET A 19 -8.71 -9.52 3.38
C MET A 19 -8.93 -11.02 3.31
N PRO A 20 -8.11 -11.83 4.00
CA PRO A 20 -8.37 -13.25 4.14
C PRO A 20 -9.76 -13.47 4.72
N LYS A 21 -10.54 -14.37 4.10
CA LYS A 21 -11.98 -14.59 4.36
C LYS A 21 -12.31 -14.83 5.84
N ASP A 22 -11.37 -15.38 6.59
CA ASP A 22 -11.56 -15.77 7.99
C ASP A 22 -11.11 -14.71 9.00
N ARG A 23 -10.75 -13.48 8.57
CA ARG A 23 -10.40 -12.39 9.50
C ARG A 23 -11.46 -11.31 9.58
N ALA A 24 -11.91 -11.03 10.80
CA ALA A 24 -12.80 -9.91 11.09
C ALA A 24 -12.08 -8.56 10.89
N ARG A 25 -12.68 -7.67 10.08
CA ARG A 25 -12.11 -6.35 9.73
C ARG A 25 -11.86 -5.42 10.92
N LYS A 26 -12.58 -5.64 12.03
CA LYS A 26 -12.47 -4.83 13.26
C LYS A 26 -11.09 -4.92 13.91
N LEU A 27 -10.37 -6.03 13.72
CA LEU A 27 -9.05 -6.26 14.31
C LEU A 27 -7.90 -6.11 13.31
N CYS A 28 -8.22 -5.79 12.05
CA CYS A 28 -7.18 -5.55 11.05
C CYS A 28 -6.60 -4.14 11.20
N PRO A 29 -5.28 -3.98 11.01
CA PRO A 29 -4.67 -2.66 11.03
C PRO A 29 -5.21 -1.82 9.88
N LYS A 30 -5.31 -0.50 10.10
CA LYS A 30 -5.79 0.44 9.07
C LYS A 30 -4.78 0.61 7.93
N PHE A 31 -3.50 0.51 8.27
CA PHE A 31 -2.37 0.63 7.36
C PHE A 31 -1.39 -0.52 7.61
N ILE A 32 -0.74 -0.98 6.54
CA ILE A 32 0.29 -2.02 6.61
C ILE A 32 1.58 -1.51 5.99
N GLY A 33 2.70 -1.88 6.63
CA GLY A 33 4.07 -1.85 6.14
C GLY A 33 4.59 -0.52 5.58
N PRO A 34 5.81 -0.09 5.91
CA PRO A 34 6.52 0.81 5.02
C PRO A 34 6.94 0.03 3.76
N TYR A 35 6.31 0.32 2.63
CA TYR A 35 6.70 -0.20 1.32
C TYR A 35 7.48 0.83 0.55
N LYS A 36 8.46 0.36 -0.22
CA LYS A 36 9.29 1.23 -1.06
C LYS A 36 8.51 1.60 -2.32
N VAL A 37 8.50 2.90 -2.63
CA VAL A 37 7.98 3.39 -3.92
C VAL A 37 9.00 3.09 -5.01
N ILE A 38 8.59 2.36 -6.04
CA ILE A 38 9.40 2.05 -7.21
C ILE A 38 9.24 3.15 -8.26
N GLU A 39 8.00 3.56 -8.53
CA GLU A 39 7.65 4.58 -9.51
C GLU A 39 6.56 5.49 -8.94
N SER A 40 6.66 6.79 -9.22
CA SER A 40 5.68 7.81 -8.84
C SER A 40 5.17 8.52 -10.09
N ASN A 41 3.86 8.52 -10.30
CA ASN A 41 3.19 9.31 -11.32
C ASN A 41 2.45 10.47 -10.62
N SER A 42 3.11 11.62 -10.55
CA SER A 42 2.60 12.81 -9.86
C SER A 42 1.37 13.43 -10.53
N GLU A 43 1.18 13.24 -11.84
CA GLU A 43 0.03 13.78 -12.57
C GLU A 43 -1.28 13.09 -12.19
N THR A 44 -1.22 11.79 -11.92
CA THR A 44 -2.40 10.96 -11.63
C THR A 44 -2.45 10.47 -10.17
N SER A 45 -1.49 10.89 -9.34
CA SER A 45 -1.32 10.41 -7.96
C SER A 45 -1.25 8.87 -7.87
N ASN A 46 -0.69 8.21 -8.89
CA ASN A 46 -0.49 6.77 -8.91
C ASN A 46 0.93 6.40 -8.50
N TYR A 47 1.06 5.37 -7.68
CA TYR A 47 2.35 4.92 -7.16
C TYR A 47 2.48 3.41 -7.33
N LYS A 48 3.65 2.98 -7.78
CA LYS A 48 4.02 1.56 -7.85
C LYS A 48 4.86 1.24 -6.63
N LEU A 49 4.42 0.26 -5.84
CA LEU A 49 5.05 -0.14 -4.59
C LEU A 49 5.72 -1.50 -4.75
N ASP A 50 6.82 -1.69 -4.03
CA ASP A 50 7.45 -2.99 -3.85
C ASP A 50 6.68 -3.77 -2.77
N LEU A 51 5.70 -4.57 -3.20
CA LEU A 51 4.81 -5.33 -2.33
C LEU A 51 5.20 -6.81 -2.28
N PRO A 52 5.13 -7.46 -1.10
CA PRO A 52 5.31 -8.91 -1.01
C PRO A 52 4.20 -9.65 -1.75
N GLN A 53 4.54 -10.76 -2.40
CA GLN A 53 3.61 -11.59 -3.18
C GLN A 53 2.35 -12.02 -2.40
N ALA A 54 2.47 -12.16 -1.08
CA ALA A 54 1.35 -12.50 -0.19
C ALA A 54 0.19 -11.47 -0.21
N LEU A 55 0.43 -10.25 -0.69
CA LEU A 55 -0.59 -9.18 -0.80
C LEU A 55 -1.13 -8.99 -2.23
N ILE A 56 -0.61 -9.73 -3.21
CA ILE A 56 -0.93 -9.59 -4.64
C ILE A 56 -2.09 -10.54 -5.07
N ASN A 57 -2.63 -11.32 -4.14
CA ASN A 57 -3.66 -12.34 -4.39
C ASN A 57 -5.09 -11.90 -4.04
#